data_AF-A0A7J3UY65-F1
#
_entry.id   AF-A0A7J3UY65-F1
#
_cell.length_a   1.000
_cell.length_b   1.000
_cell.length_c   1.000
_cell.angle_alpha   90.00
_cell.angle_beta   90.00
_cell.angle_gamma   90.00
#
_symmetry.space_group_name_H-M   'P 1'
#
loop_
_entity.id
_entity.type
_entity.pdbx_description
1 polymer ?
#
loop_
_entity_poly.entity_id
_entity_poly.type
_entity_poly.pdbx_seq_one_letter_code
_entity_poly.pdbx_strand_id
1 'polypeptide(L)'
;MSLRVGFNLGPKKYFIFPLVAIPLSLLLILGLNTYFGRDIQPTAFALLSVEGGPETGEYRFTIALVNQNGTNGPADGYIKLKVANQRGEEVYSGNFRVKSEEFREVRVDGGVRLVGFSWTVPAANLSTADGGGKGTAEIVFLSLYGSSVTGTLEMELP
;
A
#
# COMPACT_ATOMS: atom_id res chain seq x y z
N MET A 1 -61.33 -31.37 23.92
CA MET A 1 -60.73 -32.32 22.96
C MET A 1 -59.50 -31.65 22.36
N SER A 2 -58.28 -32.04 22.75
CA SER A 2 -57.04 -31.41 22.26
C SER A 2 -56.18 -32.43 21.50
N LEU A 3 -55.91 -32.13 20.24
CA LEU A 3 -54.94 -32.85 19.42
C LEU A 3 -53.54 -32.39 19.84
N ARG A 4 -52.81 -33.26 20.54
CA ARG A 4 -51.35 -33.10 20.69
C ARG A 4 -50.68 -33.77 19.50
N VAL A 5 -50.21 -32.96 18.55
CA VAL A 5 -49.30 -33.40 17.49
C VAL A 5 -47.91 -33.58 18.12
N GLY A 6 -47.52 -34.82 18.38
CA GLY A 6 -46.16 -35.17 18.79
C GLY A 6 -45.26 -35.27 17.56
N PHE A 7 -44.26 -34.40 17.47
CA PHE A 7 -43.17 -34.58 16.51
C PHE A 7 -42.24 -35.69 17.01
N ASN A 8 -42.25 -36.82 16.33
CA ASN A 8 -41.33 -37.93 16.56
C ASN A 8 -40.07 -37.71 15.71
N LEU A 9 -38.98 -37.25 16.33
CA LEU A 9 -37.66 -37.17 15.69
C LEU A 9 -36.94 -38.50 15.90
N GLY A 10 -36.86 -39.29 14.82
CA GLY A 10 -36.11 -40.54 14.74
C GLY A 10 -34.60 -40.39 14.99
N PRO A 11 -33.84 -41.51 14.97
CA PRO A 11 -32.60 -41.64 15.70
C PRO A 11 -31.45 -40.81 15.07
N LYS A 12 -30.87 -39.95 15.92
CA LYS A 12 -29.47 -39.48 15.93
C LYS A 12 -28.74 -39.45 14.56
N LYS A 13 -29.04 -38.46 13.70
CA LYS A 13 -28.19 -38.10 12.55
C LYS A 13 -27.81 -36.62 12.47
N TYR A 14 -28.11 -35.82 13.50
CA TYR A 14 -27.93 -34.36 13.46
C TYR A 14 -26.66 -33.85 14.16
N PHE A 15 -25.83 -34.71 14.75
CA PHE A 15 -24.63 -34.29 15.50
C PHE A 15 -23.38 -34.06 14.63
N ILE A 16 -23.39 -34.46 13.35
CA ILE A 16 -22.22 -34.32 12.46
C ILE A 16 -22.23 -32.96 11.73
N PHE A 17 -23.39 -32.37 11.49
CA PHE A 17 -23.53 -31.09 10.79
C PHE A 17 -22.86 -29.89 11.48
N PRO A 18 -23.01 -29.66 12.81
CA PRO A 18 -22.29 -28.55 13.45
C PRO A 18 -20.80 -28.81 13.59
N LEU A 19 -20.37 -30.08 13.70
CA LEU A 19 -18.96 -30.44 13.92
C LEU A 19 -18.08 -30.18 12.69
N VAL A 20 -18.65 -30.23 11.49
CA VAL A 20 -17.94 -29.91 10.22
C VAL A 20 -18.13 -28.45 9.82
N ALA A 21 -19.31 -27.87 10.10
CA ALA A 21 -19.59 -26.47 9.77
C ALA A 21 -18.69 -25.49 10.56
N ILE A 22 -18.40 -25.77 11.83
CA ILE A 22 -17.52 -24.94 12.67
C ILE A 22 -16.09 -24.85 12.14
N PRO A 23 -15.35 -25.96 11.89
CA PRO A 23 -14.00 -25.88 11.35
C PRO A 23 -13.97 -25.30 9.92
N LEU A 24 -15.00 -25.55 9.10
CA LEU A 24 -15.09 -24.97 7.75
C LEU A 24 -15.28 -23.44 7.80
N SER A 25 -16.14 -22.95 8.70
CA SER A 25 -16.34 -21.51 8.91
C SER A 25 -15.13 -20.87 9.59
N LEU A 26 -14.43 -21.57 10.48
CA LEU A 26 -13.14 -21.11 11.03
C LEU A 26 -12.08 -20.99 9.92
N LEU A 27 -11.97 -21.99 9.04
CA LEU A 27 -11.09 -21.95 7.86
C LEU A 27 -11.48 -20.84 6.89
N LEU A 28 -12.77 -20.56 6.73
CA LEU A 28 -13.24 -19.45 5.91
C LEU A 28 -12.88 -18.10 6.55
N ILE A 29 -13.05 -17.93 7.87
CA ILE A 29 -12.70 -16.71 8.60
C ILE A 29 -11.18 -16.50 8.61
N LEU A 30 -10.39 -17.56 8.80
CA LEU A 30 -8.92 -17.53 8.73
C LEU A 30 -8.46 -17.26 7.31
N GLY A 31 -9.07 -17.90 6.31
CA GLY A 31 -8.82 -17.68 4.89
C GLY A 31 -9.18 -16.27 4.44
N LEU A 32 -10.28 -15.69 4.94
CA LEU A 32 -10.65 -14.30 4.70
C LEU A 32 -9.68 -13.33 5.38
N ASN A 33 -9.25 -13.60 6.61
CA ASN A 33 -8.23 -12.77 7.30
C ASN A 33 -6.85 -12.83 6.63
N THR A 34 -6.51 -13.91 5.92
CA THR A 34 -5.26 -14.00 5.16
C THR A 34 -5.38 -13.45 3.73
N TYR A 35 -6.57 -13.46 3.15
CA TYR A 35 -6.82 -12.92 1.80
C TYR A 35 -6.97 -11.40 1.80
N PHE A 36 -7.53 -10.83 2.87
CA PHE A 36 -7.44 -9.40 3.14
C PHE A 36 -6.11 -9.14 3.85
N GLY A 37 -5.07 -8.86 3.07
CA GLY A 37 -3.83 -8.31 3.60
C GLY A 37 -4.18 -7.13 4.51
N ARG A 38 -3.99 -7.29 5.83
CA ARG A 38 -4.31 -6.24 6.78
C ARG A 38 -3.47 -5.03 6.44
N ASP A 39 -4.13 -3.93 6.11
CA ASP A 39 -3.48 -2.64 5.98
C ASP A 39 -2.61 -2.40 7.19
N ILE A 40 -1.36 -2.05 6.94
CA ILE A 40 -0.43 -1.70 8.01
C ILE A 40 -0.66 -0.25 8.40
N GLN A 41 -0.35 0.07 9.66
CA GLN A 41 -0.13 1.45 10.04
C GLN A 41 1.35 1.80 9.83
N PRO A 42 1.68 2.59 8.79
CA PRO A 42 3.06 2.84 8.43
C PRO A 42 3.73 3.79 9.42
N THR A 43 4.98 3.51 9.73
CA THR A 43 5.84 4.35 10.58
C THR A 43 7.19 4.68 9.95
N ALA A 44 7.59 3.97 8.89
CA ALA A 44 8.77 4.29 8.11
C ALA A 44 8.64 3.82 6.65
N PHE A 45 9.50 4.34 5.79
CA PHE A 45 9.73 3.79 4.45
C PHE A 45 10.75 2.65 4.54
N ALA A 46 10.39 1.48 4.01
CA ALA A 46 11.33 0.39 3.76
C ALA A 46 12.06 0.57 2.43
N LEU A 47 11.38 1.18 1.46
CA LEU A 47 11.94 1.58 0.19
C LEU A 47 11.39 2.96 -0.17
N LEU A 48 12.29 3.79 -0.66
CA LEU A 48 11.99 5.04 -1.32
C LEU A 48 12.94 5.08 -2.52
N SER A 49 12.41 5.08 -3.74
CA SER A 49 13.24 5.17 -4.94
C SER A 49 12.56 5.99 -6.03
N VAL A 50 13.41 6.52 -6.91
CA VAL A 50 13.01 7.16 -8.15
C VAL A 50 13.86 6.57 -9.27
N GLU A 51 13.21 6.17 -10.35
CA GLU A 51 13.82 5.63 -11.55
C GLU A 51 13.39 6.46 -12.76
N GLY A 52 14.16 6.38 -13.84
CA GLY A 52 13.96 7.23 -15.01
C GLY A 52 14.64 8.59 -14.84
N GLY A 53 14.10 9.60 -15.52
CA GLY A 53 14.78 10.88 -15.65
C GLY A 53 14.43 11.63 -16.94
N PRO A 54 15.09 12.78 -17.16
CA PRO A 54 14.88 13.62 -18.34
C PRO A 54 15.06 12.83 -19.65
N GLU A 55 16.06 11.95 -19.69
CA GLU A 55 16.39 11.13 -20.87
C GLU A 55 15.30 10.11 -21.21
N THR A 56 14.62 9.58 -20.19
CA THR A 56 13.53 8.61 -20.37
C THR A 56 12.17 9.26 -20.58
N GLY A 57 12.06 10.57 -20.30
CA GLY A 57 10.82 11.35 -20.42
C GLY A 57 9.85 11.22 -19.23
N GLU A 58 10.11 10.32 -18.30
CA GLU A 58 9.25 10.05 -17.14
C GLU A 58 10.06 9.71 -15.89
N TYR A 59 9.49 10.02 -14.72
CA TYR A 59 10.01 9.61 -13.42
C TYR A 59 9.05 8.61 -12.78
N ARG A 60 9.56 7.42 -12.45
CA ARG A 60 8.82 6.41 -11.71
C ARG A 60 9.25 6.45 -10.24
N PHE A 61 8.36 6.92 -9.38
CA PHE A 61 8.55 6.89 -7.95
C PHE A 61 8.01 5.58 -7.39
N THR A 62 8.75 4.97 -6.47
CA THR A 62 8.32 3.75 -5.78
C THR A 62 8.51 3.90 -4.28
N ILE A 63 7.48 3.52 -3.53
CA ILE A 63 7.52 3.45 -2.07
C ILE A 63 7.20 2.03 -1.60
N ALA A 64 7.83 1.61 -0.51
CA ALA A 64 7.37 0.49 0.29
C ALA A 64 7.36 0.93 1.76
N LEU A 65 6.31 0.55 2.49
CA LEU A 65 6.07 1.02 3.85
C LEU A 65 6.27 -0.12 4.86
N VAL A 66 6.65 0.23 6.08
CA VAL A 66 6.71 -0.70 7.22
C VAL A 66 6.04 -0.11 8.45
N ASN A 67 5.47 -0.97 9.28
CA ASN A 67 4.94 -0.60 10.59
C ASN A 67 6.03 -0.59 11.69
N GLN A 68 5.64 -0.32 12.93
CA GLN A 68 6.54 -0.26 14.09
C GLN A 68 7.30 -1.58 14.34
N ASN A 69 6.76 -2.71 13.88
CA ASN A 69 7.36 -4.03 14.01
C ASN A 69 8.27 -4.39 12.82
N GLY A 70 8.51 -3.45 11.89
CA GLY A 70 9.26 -3.70 10.66
C GLY A 70 8.51 -4.57 9.65
N THR A 71 7.21 -4.81 9.83
CA THR A 71 6.41 -5.59 8.87
C THR A 71 6.06 -4.71 7.66
N ASN A 72 6.44 -5.17 6.47
CA ASN A 72 6.08 -4.52 5.22
C ASN A 72 4.71 -5.00 4.74
N GLY A 73 3.90 -4.07 4.22
CA GLY A 73 2.55 -4.36 3.76
C GLY A 73 1.87 -3.15 3.11
N PRO A 74 0.65 -3.37 2.58
CA PRO A 74 -0.13 -2.32 1.94
C PRO A 74 -0.70 -1.34 2.97
N ALA A 75 -1.04 -0.12 2.55
CA ALA A 75 -1.71 0.85 3.41
C ALA A 75 -2.61 1.79 2.60
N ASP A 76 -3.76 2.15 3.17
CA ASP A 76 -4.61 3.22 2.65
C ASP A 76 -4.12 4.59 3.12
N GLY A 77 -4.05 5.55 2.21
CA GLY A 77 -3.62 6.90 2.57
C GLY A 77 -3.59 7.91 1.44
N TYR A 78 -2.83 8.96 1.66
CA TYR A 78 -2.54 10.01 0.70
C TYR A 78 -1.03 10.15 0.55
N ILE A 79 -0.58 10.34 -0.68
CA ILE A 79 0.79 10.68 -0.99
C ILE A 79 0.83 12.14 -1.43
N LYS A 80 1.71 12.90 -0.79
CA LYS A 80 2.14 14.22 -1.24
C LYS A 80 3.56 14.09 -1.77
N LEU A 81 3.76 14.50 -3.01
CA LEU A 81 5.07 14.62 -3.64
C LEU A 81 5.36 16.09 -3.88
N LYS A 82 6.47 16.58 -3.34
CA LYS A 82 7.01 17.91 -3.61
C LYS A 82 8.39 17.74 -4.21
N VAL A 83 8.66 18.41 -5.32
CA VAL A 83 10.00 18.43 -5.93
C VAL A 83 10.51 19.86 -5.93
N ALA A 84 11.74 20.03 -5.46
CA ALA A 84 12.45 21.30 -5.47
C ALA A 84 13.75 21.20 -6.28
N ASN A 85 14.15 22.28 -6.93
CA ASN A 85 15.45 22.38 -7.61
C ASN A 85 16.59 22.62 -6.60
N GLN A 86 17.84 22.69 -7.08
CA GLN A 86 19.02 22.92 -6.21
C GLN A 86 18.97 24.23 -5.41
N ARG A 87 18.15 25.21 -5.84
CA ARG A 87 17.97 26.49 -5.14
C ARG A 87 16.87 26.42 -4.08
N GLY A 88 16.20 25.28 -3.94
CA GLY A 88 15.07 25.09 -3.04
C GLY A 88 13.74 25.61 -3.59
N GLU A 89 13.69 26.00 -4.86
CA GLU A 89 12.45 26.44 -5.50
C GLU A 89 11.59 25.22 -5.85
N GLU A 90 10.32 25.27 -5.47
CA GLU A 90 9.36 24.21 -5.79
C GLU A 90 9.04 24.23 -7.29
N VAL A 91 9.35 23.12 -7.96
CA VAL A 91 9.10 22.95 -9.40
C VAL A 91 7.90 22.04 -9.66
N TYR A 92 7.51 21.23 -8.67
CA TYR A 92 6.34 20.38 -8.75
C TYR A 92 5.75 20.10 -7.37
N SER A 93 4.43 19.99 -7.33
CA SER A 93 3.67 19.60 -6.14
C SER A 93 2.43 18.82 -6.57
N GLY A 94 2.32 17.59 -6.08
CA GLY A 94 1.22 16.69 -6.40
C GLY A 94 0.70 16.00 -5.15
N ASN A 95 -0.62 15.82 -5.09
CA ASN A 95 -1.27 15.06 -4.03
C ASN A 95 -2.23 14.06 -4.65
N PHE A 96 -2.19 12.82 -4.20
CA PHE A 96 -3.14 11.82 -4.67
C PHE A 96 -3.43 10.79 -3.57
N ARG A 97 -4.62 10.20 -3.65
CA ARG A 97 -5.04 9.11 -2.77
C ARG A 97 -4.46 7.80 -3.30
N VAL A 98 -4.01 6.96 -2.39
CA VAL A 98 -3.57 5.61 -2.69
C VAL A 98 -4.35 4.63 -1.82
N LYS A 99 -4.76 3.53 -2.43
CA LYS A 99 -5.46 2.45 -1.75
C LYS A 99 -4.55 1.24 -1.54
N SER A 100 -4.80 0.50 -0.48
CA SER A 100 -4.08 -0.74 -0.17
C SER A 100 -4.14 -1.76 -1.31
N GLU A 101 -5.26 -1.83 -2.02
CA GLU A 101 -5.47 -2.69 -3.19
C GLU A 101 -4.60 -2.34 -4.41
N GLU A 102 -3.90 -1.21 -4.40
CA GLU A 102 -3.00 -0.76 -5.48
C GLU A 102 -1.55 -1.17 -5.23
N PHE A 103 -1.21 -1.62 -4.02
CA PHE A 103 0.13 -2.08 -3.70
C PHE A 103 0.41 -3.44 -4.36
N ARG A 104 1.62 -3.61 -4.89
CA ARG A 104 2.07 -4.82 -5.61
C ARG A 104 3.44 -5.23 -5.10
N GLU A 105 3.84 -6.47 -5.41
CA GLU A 105 5.21 -6.90 -5.19
C GLU A 105 6.16 -6.04 -6.04
N VAL A 106 7.08 -5.34 -5.38
CA VAL A 106 8.20 -4.62 -5.98
C VAL A 106 9.49 -5.37 -5.65
N ARG A 107 10.35 -5.52 -6.65
CA ARG A 107 11.66 -6.16 -6.49
C ARG A 107 12.69 -5.08 -6.25
N VAL A 108 13.43 -5.25 -5.16
CA VAL A 108 14.58 -4.40 -4.84
C VAL A 108 15.85 -5.12 -5.24
N ASP A 109 16.86 -4.36 -5.65
CA ASP A 109 18.20 -4.88 -5.89
C ASP A 109 18.68 -5.70 -4.69
N GLY A 110 19.21 -6.90 -4.97
CA GLY A 110 19.54 -7.89 -3.94
C GLY A 110 18.47 -8.96 -3.71
N GLY A 111 17.37 -8.96 -4.47
CA GLY A 111 16.40 -10.06 -4.50
C GLY A 111 15.36 -10.03 -3.38
N VAL A 112 15.34 -8.95 -2.57
CA VAL A 112 14.31 -8.72 -1.57
C VAL A 112 13.00 -8.34 -2.26
N ARG A 113 11.91 -8.99 -1.84
CA ARG A 113 10.55 -8.71 -2.32
C ARG A 113 9.84 -7.89 -1.26
N LEU A 114 9.37 -6.71 -1.66
CA LEU A 114 8.55 -5.85 -0.82
C LEU A 114 7.18 -5.66 -1.47
N VAL A 115 6.18 -5.34 -0.67
CA VAL A 115 4.88 -4.82 -1.11
C VAL A 115 4.99 -3.31 -1.12
N GLY A 116 4.85 -2.72 -2.31
CA GLY A 116 5.05 -1.30 -2.55
C GLY A 116 4.06 -0.73 -3.55
N PHE A 117 4.09 0.58 -3.70
CA PHE A 117 3.28 1.32 -4.65
C PHE A 117 4.18 2.17 -5.53
N SER A 118 3.92 2.15 -6.83
CA SER A 118 4.67 2.92 -7.81
C SER A 118 3.74 3.80 -8.63
N TRP A 119 4.17 5.02 -8.92
CA TRP A 119 3.47 5.95 -9.81
C TRP A 119 4.47 6.69 -10.68
N THR A 120 3.96 7.26 -11.77
CA THR A 120 4.78 7.96 -12.75
C THR A 120 4.42 9.44 -12.81
N VAL A 121 5.44 10.28 -12.95
CA VAL A 121 5.31 11.71 -13.23
C VAL A 121 6.05 12.01 -14.54
N PRO A 122 5.40 12.57 -15.57
CA PRO A 122 6.08 13.00 -16.78
C PRO A 122 7.16 14.02 -16.48
N ALA A 123 8.34 13.90 -17.10
CA ALA A 123 9.45 14.83 -16.89
C ALA A 123 9.07 16.28 -17.28
N ALA A 124 8.22 16.44 -18.29
CA ALA A 124 7.70 17.75 -18.69
C ALA A 124 6.96 18.50 -17.57
N ASN A 125 6.42 17.80 -16.57
CA ASN A 125 5.75 18.42 -15.42
C ASN A 125 6.74 18.92 -14.35
N LEU A 126 8.03 18.56 -14.45
CA LEU A 126 9.09 18.88 -13.51
C LEU A 126 10.04 19.95 -14.07
N SER A 127 9.50 20.88 -14.87
CA SER A 127 10.27 21.87 -15.62
C SER A 127 10.99 22.86 -14.69
N THR A 128 12.28 23.02 -14.92
CA THR A 128 13.08 24.09 -14.34
C THR A 128 13.19 25.25 -15.34
N ALA A 129 13.19 26.50 -14.86
CA ALA A 129 13.35 27.67 -15.74
C ALA A 129 14.75 27.76 -16.38
N ASP A 130 15.75 27.15 -15.73
CA ASP A 130 17.16 27.27 -16.10
C ASP A 130 17.71 26.05 -16.88
N GLY A 131 16.91 24.99 -17.05
CA GLY A 131 17.28 23.77 -17.78
C GLY A 131 18.27 22.89 -17.03
N GLY A 132 17.86 21.66 -16.73
CA GLY A 132 18.70 20.62 -16.16
C GLY A 132 19.08 20.84 -14.70
N GLY A 133 19.56 19.78 -14.06
CA GLY A 133 20.27 19.88 -12.78
C GLY A 133 19.89 18.80 -11.79
N LYS A 134 20.15 19.05 -10.51
CA LYS A 134 19.71 18.17 -9.42
C LYS A 134 18.48 18.77 -8.73
N GLY A 135 17.69 17.91 -8.14
CA GLY A 135 16.57 18.29 -7.31
C GLY A 135 16.40 17.32 -6.16
N THR A 136 15.50 17.68 -5.26
CA THR A 136 15.10 16.85 -4.14
C THR A 136 13.60 16.61 -4.22
N ALA A 137 13.20 15.34 -4.20
CA ALA A 137 11.82 14.91 -4.05
C ALA A 137 11.54 14.61 -2.57
N GLU A 138 10.66 15.38 -1.96
CA GLU A 138 10.07 15.07 -0.66
C GLU A 138 8.75 14.32 -0.88
N ILE A 139 8.65 13.15 -0.27
CA ILE A 139 7.46 12.30 -0.31
C ILE A 139 6.92 12.17 1.11
N VAL A 140 5.67 12.56 1.29
CA VAL A 140 4.92 12.36 2.54
C VAL A 140 3.81 11.36 2.27
N PHE A 141 3.80 10.27 3.01
CA PHE A 141 2.67 9.36 3.10
C PHE A 141 1.87 9.68 4.35
N LEU A 142 0.58 9.97 4.21
CA LEU A 142 -0.37 10.15 5.32
C LEU A 142 -1.38 9.01 5.32
N SER A 143 -1.31 8.13 6.32
CA SER A 143 -2.28 7.07 6.53
C SER A 143 -3.66 7.64 6.87
N LEU A 144 -4.73 6.96 6.43
CA LEU A 144 -6.11 7.31 6.83
C LEU A 144 -6.33 7.25 8.34
N TYR A 145 -5.50 6.53 9.09
CA TYR A 145 -5.55 6.45 10.54
C TYR A 145 -4.66 7.49 11.25
N GLY A 146 -4.12 8.46 10.49
CA GLY A 146 -3.51 9.68 11.05
C GLY A 146 -2.00 9.63 11.34
N SER A 147 -1.29 8.56 10.97
CA SER A 147 0.18 8.58 11.00
C SER A 147 0.74 9.09 9.68
N SER A 148 1.82 9.85 9.76
CA SER A 148 2.55 10.32 8.58
C SER A 148 3.99 9.84 8.60
N VAL A 149 4.51 9.52 7.41
CA VAL A 149 5.92 9.21 7.19
C VAL A 149 6.43 10.13 6.08
N THR A 150 7.60 10.74 6.28
CA THR A 150 8.26 11.62 5.31
C THR A 150 9.59 11.01 4.93
N GLY A 151 9.92 11.05 3.65
CA GLY A 151 11.23 10.69 3.13
C GLY A 151 11.64 11.61 1.98
N THR A 152 12.93 11.68 1.73
CA THR A 152 13.51 12.54 0.69
C THR A 152 14.42 11.74 -0.21
N LEU A 153 14.39 12.04 -1.52
CA LEU A 153 15.30 11.48 -2.52
C LEU A 153 15.97 12.60 -3.29
N GLU A 154 17.23 12.39 -3.66
CA GLU A 154 17.86 13.18 -4.70
C GLU A 154 17.46 12.63 -6.08
N MET A 155 17.29 13.53 -7.05
CA MET A 155 16.97 13.18 -8.43
C MET A 155 17.60 14.18 -9.40
N GLU A 156 17.78 13.78 -10.65
CA GLU A 156 18.09 14.72 -11.72
C GLU A 156 16.79 15.38 -12.20
N LEU A 157 16.88 16.63 -12.66
CA LEU A 157 15.78 17.41 -13.22
C LEU A 157 16.06 17.77 -14.69
N PRO A 158 15.00 17.93 -15.50
CA PRO A 158 15.11 18.34 -16.90
C PRO A 158 15.44 19.83 -17.05
#